data_AF-A0A512DZS6-F1
#
_entry.id   AF-A0A512DZS6-F1
#
_cell.length_a   1.000
_cell.length_b   1.000
_cell.length_c   1.000
_cell.angle_alpha   90.00
_cell.angle_beta   90.00
_cell.angle_gamma   90.00
#
_symmetry.space_group_name_H-M   'P 1'
#
loop_
_entity.id
_entity.type
_entity.pdbx_description
1 polymer ?
#
loop_
_entity_poly.entity_id
_entity_poly.type
_entity_poly.pdbx_seq_one_letter_code
_entity_poly.pdbx_strand_id
1 'polypeptide(L)'
;MAKTDQRAPLANFDDEDERKLQRFGRERDMIPVGTPQPSAVQPSAPPPAQATPAPAFQAPFTPPSYPRPAKTRSWQSVFPEYLLDELAERAAAQKTTQKVIVMQALRLLGCRVEDIDMQDLRKR
;
A
#
# COMPACT_ATOMS: atom_id res chain seq x y z
N MET A 1 27.34 9.20 33.84
CA MET A 1 26.79 7.90 33.39
C MET A 1 26.16 8.10 32.02
N ALA A 2 26.88 7.78 30.94
CA ALA A 2 26.36 7.91 29.57
C ALA A 2 25.72 6.59 29.14
N LYS A 3 24.47 6.64 28.70
CA LYS A 3 23.66 5.50 28.25
C LYS A 3 24.00 5.25 26.78
N THR A 4 24.69 4.15 26.50
CA THR A 4 25.06 3.73 25.14
C THR A 4 23.82 3.38 24.35
N ASP A 5 23.60 4.11 23.26
CA ASP A 5 22.56 3.85 22.25
C ASP A 5 22.87 2.49 21.58
N GLN A 6 22.10 1.47 21.93
CA GLN A 6 22.25 0.11 21.41
C GLN A 6 21.28 -0.10 20.24
N ARG A 7 21.46 0.67 19.17
CA ARG A 7 20.75 0.43 17.91
C ARG A 7 21.50 -0.66 17.15
N ALA A 8 20.85 -1.81 16.95
CA ALA A 8 21.43 -2.93 16.21
C ALA A 8 21.94 -2.45 14.83
N PRO A 9 23.15 -2.85 14.40
CA PRO A 9 23.61 -2.51 13.06
C PRO A 9 22.61 -3.11 12.06
N LEU A 10 22.14 -2.29 11.11
CA LEU A 10 21.38 -2.76 9.96
C LEU A 10 22.18 -3.92 9.36
N ALA A 11 21.59 -5.11 9.32
CA ALA A 11 22.22 -6.28 8.74
C ALA A 11 22.83 -5.89 7.39
N ASN A 12 24.13 -6.09 7.25
CA ASN A 12 24.83 -5.78 6.01
C ASN A 12 24.16 -6.61 4.92
N PHE A 13 23.64 -5.93 3.91
CA PHE A 13 23.08 -6.60 2.75
C PHE A 13 24.27 -7.12 1.95
N ASP A 14 24.54 -8.42 2.03
CA ASP A 14 25.67 -9.04 1.35
C ASP A 14 25.32 -9.41 -0.10
N ASP A 15 26.33 -9.59 -0.95
CA ASP A 15 26.18 -10.03 -2.36
C ASP A 15 25.36 -11.33 -2.52
N GLU A 16 25.29 -12.15 -1.46
CA GLU A 16 24.49 -13.37 -1.45
C GLU A 16 22.98 -13.07 -1.42
N ASP A 17 22.56 -12.03 -0.71
CA ASP A 17 21.16 -11.60 -0.65
C ASP A 17 20.71 -10.99 -1.97
N GLU A 18 21.60 -10.28 -2.67
CA GLU A 18 21.35 -9.79 -4.03
C GLU A 18 21.15 -10.96 -5.01
N ARG A 19 21.98 -12.01 -4.92
CA ARG A 19 21.83 -13.21 -5.74
C ARG A 19 20.55 -13.97 -5.46
N LYS A 20 20.12 -14.05 -4.19
CA LYS A 20 18.83 -14.64 -3.81
C LYS A 20 17.67 -13.84 -4.39
N LEU A 21 17.75 -12.51 -4.33
CA LEU A 21 16.75 -11.61 -4.89
C LEU A 21 16.67 -11.73 -6.42
N GLN A 22 17.82 -11.84 -7.12
CA GLN A 22 17.85 -12.05 -8.57
C GLN A 22 17.27 -13.41 -8.99
N ARG A 23 17.60 -14.48 -8.25
CA ARG A 23 17.02 -15.81 -8.50
C ARG A 23 15.51 -15.81 -8.31
N PHE A 24 15.05 -15.22 -7.22
CA PHE A 24 13.63 -15.12 -6.92
C PHE A 24 12.87 -14.26 -7.94
N GLY A 25 13.48 -13.15 -8.38
CA GLY A 25 12.93 -12.33 -9.45
C GLY A 25 12.86 -13.06 -10.79
N ARG A 26 13.83 -13.92 -11.10
CA ARG A 26 13.84 -14.74 -12.33
C ARG A 26 12.82 -15.87 -12.29
N GLU A 27 12.66 -16.53 -11.14
CA GLU A 27 11.68 -17.60 -10.94
C GLU A 27 10.24 -17.09 -10.97
N ARG A 28 10.03 -15.81 -10.63
CA ARG A 28 8.72 -15.15 -10.64
C ARG A 28 8.45 -14.28 -11.87
N ASP A 29 9.29 -14.36 -12.90
CA ASP A 29 9.19 -13.56 -14.12
C ASP A 29 9.10 -12.03 -13.82
N MET A 30 9.72 -11.58 -12.73
CA MET A 30 9.72 -10.20 -12.24
C MET A 30 10.94 -9.38 -12.68
N ILE A 31 11.89 -9.98 -13.41
CA ILE A 31 13.06 -9.26 -13.95
C ILE A 31 12.91 -9.16 -15.47
N PRO A 32 12.57 -7.98 -16.03
CA PRO A 32 12.58 -7.79 -17.47
C PRO A 32 14.01 -7.92 -17.99
N VAL A 33 14.31 -9.01 -18.69
CA VAL A 33 15.55 -9.16 -19.48
C VAL A 33 15.40 -8.31 -20.75
N GLY A 34 15.85 -7.07 -20.67
CA GLY A 34 16.04 -6.19 -21.82
C GLY A 34 17.49 -6.23 -22.28
N THR A 35 17.81 -7.15 -23.18
CA THR A 35 19.07 -7.22 -23.94
C THR A 35 19.17 -6.08 -24.99
N PRO A 36 20.39 -5.75 -25.46
CA PRO A 36 20.75 -4.41 -25.93
C PRO A 36 20.25 -4.08 -27.34
N GLN A 37 19.94 -2.81 -27.57
CA GLN A 37 19.66 -2.22 -28.88
C GLN A 37 20.93 -2.23 -29.76
N PRO A 38 20.82 -2.59 -31.05
CA PRO A 38 21.39 -1.73 -32.08
C PRO A 38 20.40 -1.47 -33.23
N SER A 39 20.24 -0.19 -33.59
CA SER A 39 19.51 0.28 -34.78
C SER A 39 20.44 0.29 -36.00
N ALA A 40 20.07 -0.36 -37.10
CA ALA A 40 19.66 0.19 -38.42
C ALA A 40 20.53 -0.52 -39.48
N VAL A 41 20.03 -1.03 -40.63
CA VAL A 41 19.69 -0.34 -41.91
C VAL A 41 18.73 -1.23 -42.75
N GLN A 42 18.00 -0.58 -43.67
CA GLN A 42 16.75 -0.92 -44.41
C GLN A 42 16.91 -1.87 -45.66
N PRO A 43 15.91 -2.06 -46.59
CA PRO A 43 15.24 -3.34 -46.89
C PRO A 43 15.45 -3.92 -48.32
N SER A 44 15.11 -5.20 -48.56
CA SER A 44 14.67 -5.74 -49.87
C SER A 44 14.06 -7.14 -49.70
N ALA A 45 12.82 -7.37 -50.16
CA ALA A 45 12.07 -8.63 -50.11
C ALA A 45 12.48 -9.60 -51.26
N PRO A 46 12.20 -10.94 -51.19
CA PRO A 46 10.88 -11.49 -51.61
C PRO A 46 10.48 -12.81 -50.83
N PRO A 47 9.54 -13.70 -51.29
CA PRO A 47 8.20 -13.95 -50.71
C PRO A 47 8.00 -15.40 -50.13
N PRO A 48 6.75 -15.90 -50.02
CA PRO A 48 5.87 -15.90 -48.85
C PRO A 48 6.13 -17.09 -47.89
N ALA A 49 6.42 -16.81 -46.62
CA ALA A 49 6.37 -17.83 -45.59
C ALA A 49 4.99 -17.82 -44.93
N GLN A 50 4.40 -19.00 -44.87
CA GLN A 50 3.13 -19.38 -44.24
C GLN A 50 2.73 -18.47 -43.07
N ALA A 51 1.52 -17.91 -43.15
CA ALA A 51 0.92 -17.13 -42.09
C ALA A 51 0.70 -18.00 -40.85
N THR A 52 1.70 -18.07 -39.98
CA THR A 52 1.52 -18.33 -38.57
C THR A 52 0.59 -17.23 -38.04
N PRO A 53 -0.49 -17.54 -37.32
CA PRO A 53 -1.32 -16.51 -36.72
C PRO A 53 -0.44 -15.67 -35.80
N ALA A 54 -0.25 -14.40 -36.16
CA ALA A 54 0.42 -13.44 -35.31
C ALA A 54 -0.28 -13.47 -33.94
N PRO A 55 0.46 -13.54 -32.82
CA PRO A 55 -0.16 -13.38 -31.51
C PRO A 55 -0.86 -12.02 -31.52
N ALA A 56 -2.17 -12.05 -31.31
CA ALA A 56 -2.97 -10.86 -31.13
C ALA A 56 -2.25 -9.97 -30.11
N PHE A 57 -1.89 -8.75 -30.53
CA PHE A 57 -1.35 -7.73 -29.65
C PHE A 57 -2.25 -7.65 -28.42
N GLN A 58 -1.77 -8.14 -27.28
CA GLN A 58 -2.46 -7.98 -26.02
C GLN A 58 -2.48 -6.48 -25.74
N ALA A 59 -3.68 -5.91 -25.64
CA ALA A 59 -3.85 -4.51 -25.25
C ALA A 59 -3.09 -4.27 -23.93
N PRO A 60 -2.39 -3.13 -23.77
CA PRO A 60 -1.67 -2.84 -22.55
C PRO A 60 -2.64 -2.90 -21.37
N PHE A 61 -2.34 -3.75 -20.39
CA PHE A 61 -3.05 -3.81 -19.12
C PHE A 61 -2.84 -2.46 -18.42
N THR A 62 -3.84 -1.58 -18.46
CA THR A 62 -3.85 -0.38 -17.63
C THR A 62 -4.18 -0.82 -16.21
N PRO A 63 -3.25 -0.74 -15.25
CA PRO A 63 -3.58 -1.04 -13.85
C PRO A 63 -4.68 -0.08 -13.39
N PRO A 64 -5.61 -0.53 -12.52
CA PRO A 64 -6.62 0.36 -11.96
C PRO A 64 -5.92 1.52 -11.24
N SER A 65 -6.18 2.73 -11.72
CA SER A 65 -5.71 3.94 -11.07
C SER A 65 -6.60 4.21 -9.87
N TYR A 66 -6.09 3.92 -8.67
CA TYR A 66 -6.78 4.26 -7.44
C TYR A 66 -6.53 5.74 -7.12
N PRO A 67 -7.58 6.55 -6.88
CA PRO A 67 -7.38 7.92 -6.42
C PRO A 67 -6.66 7.89 -5.09
N ARG A 68 -5.58 8.67 -4.98
CA ARG A 68 -4.87 8.82 -3.71
C ARG A 68 -5.83 9.49 -2.71
N PRO A 69 -5.99 8.95 -1.49
CA PRO A 69 -6.82 9.59 -0.49
C PRO A 69 -6.30 11.01 -0.20
N ALA A 70 -7.22 11.95 -0.04
CA ALA A 70 -6.88 13.32 0.33
C ALA A 70 -6.17 13.35 1.69
N LYS A 71 -5.37 14.38 1.93
CA LYS A 71 -4.79 14.63 3.26
C LYS A 71 -5.93 14.87 4.25
N THR A 72 -6.11 13.97 5.22
CA THR A 72 -7.15 14.10 6.26
C THR A 72 -6.54 14.66 7.53
N ARG A 73 -7.28 15.55 8.19
CA ARG A 73 -6.98 16.04 9.54
C ARG A 73 -7.45 15.00 10.56
N SER A 74 -6.70 14.80 11.64
CA SER A 74 -7.13 13.97 12.76
C SER A 74 -8.36 14.57 13.44
N TRP A 75 -9.33 13.73 13.79
CA TRP A 75 -10.57 14.17 14.44
C TRP A 75 -10.30 14.78 15.83
N GLN A 76 -9.33 14.26 16.58
CA GLN A 76 -8.96 14.75 17.91
C GLN A 76 -8.56 16.23 17.88
N SER A 77 -7.89 16.67 16.81
CA SER A 77 -7.47 18.07 16.66
C SER A 77 -8.61 19.04 16.36
N VAL A 78 -9.83 18.55 16.13
CA VAL A 78 -11.03 19.39 15.94
C VAL A 78 -11.70 19.69 17.29
N PHE A 79 -11.46 18.86 18.30
CA PHE A 79 -12.06 18.99 19.61
C PHE A 79 -11.12 19.74 20.58
N PRO A 80 -11.68 20.52 21.53
CA PRO A 80 -10.89 21.08 22.62
C PRO A 80 -10.30 19.99 23.53
N GLU A 81 -9.14 20.25 24.14
CA GLU A 81 -8.44 19.29 25.02
C GLU A 81 -9.29 18.80 26.18
N TYR A 82 -10.04 19.69 26.85
CA TYR A 82 -10.90 19.31 27.97
C TYR A 82 -11.97 18.27 27.57
N LEU A 83 -12.42 18.31 26.31
CA LEU A 83 -13.40 17.35 25.81
C LEU A 83 -12.74 16.00 25.51
N LEU A 84 -11.45 15.99 25.14
CA LEU A 84 -10.70 14.75 24.94
C LEU A 84 -10.49 14.01 26.27
N ASP A 85 -10.24 14.75 27.36
CA ASP A 85 -10.16 14.19 28.71
C ASP A 85 -11.50 13.57 29.14
N GLU A 86 -12.61 14.29 29.00
CA GLU A 86 -13.94 13.73 29.29
C GLU A 86 -14.25 12.50 28.43
N LEU A 87 -13.85 12.52 27.15
CA LEU A 87 -14.04 11.40 26.25
C LEU A 87 -13.18 10.20 26.68
N ALA A 88 -11.97 10.43 27.19
CA ALA A 88 -11.09 9.40 27.74
C ALA A 88 -11.69 8.76 28.99
N GLU A 89 -12.21 9.57 29.91
CA GLU A 89 -12.89 9.09 31.12
C GLU A 89 -14.11 8.23 30.76
N ARG A 90 -14.94 8.69 29.82
CA ARG A 90 -16.11 7.92 29.36
C ARG A 90 -15.70 6.62 28.64
N ALA A 91 -14.63 6.68 27.84
CA ALA A 91 -14.08 5.51 27.16
C ALA A 91 -13.60 4.46 28.16
N ALA A 92 -12.88 4.90 29.21
CA ALA A 92 -12.44 4.04 30.30
C ALA A 92 -13.63 3.44 31.07
N ALA A 93 -14.63 4.24 31.42
CA ALA A 93 -15.82 3.79 32.13
C ALA A 93 -16.61 2.72 31.34
N GLN A 94 -16.68 2.87 30.01
CA GLN A 94 -17.37 1.94 29.12
C GLN A 94 -16.47 0.79 28.61
N LYS A 95 -15.19 0.73 29.02
CA LYS A 95 -14.18 -0.23 28.54
C LYS A 95 -14.14 -0.28 27.01
N THR A 96 -14.20 0.89 26.37
CA THR A 96 -14.20 1.03 24.91
C THR A 96 -13.20 2.09 24.47
N THR A 97 -13.06 2.30 23.17
CA THR A 97 -12.18 3.34 22.62
C THR A 97 -12.94 4.66 22.48
N GLN A 98 -12.25 5.78 22.73
CA GLN A 98 -12.75 7.14 22.46
C GLN A 98 -13.44 7.28 21.10
N LYS A 99 -12.83 6.72 20.03
CA LYS A 99 -13.38 6.78 18.68
C LYS A 99 -14.72 6.02 18.54
N VAL A 100 -14.98 4.96 19.31
CA VAL A 100 -16.29 4.26 19.33
C VAL A 100 -17.37 5.17 19.89
N ILE A 101 -17.07 5.89 20.98
CA ILE A 101 -18.00 6.84 21.59
C ILE A 101 -18.34 7.96 20.61
N VAL A 102 -17.33 8.51 19.91
CA VAL A 102 -17.53 9.55 18.88
C VAL A 102 -18.38 9.03 17.73
N MET A 103 -18.07 7.84 17.20
CA MET A 103 -18.84 7.23 16.12
C MET A 103 -20.30 6.96 16.53
N GLN A 104 -20.53 6.53 17.78
CA GLN A 104 -21.87 6.34 18.31
C GLN A 104 -22.63 7.67 18.44
N ALA A 105 -21.97 8.73 18.91
CA ALA A 105 -22.56 10.06 18.99
C ALA A 105 -22.93 10.61 17.59
N LEU A 106 -22.05 10.43 16.61
CA LEU A 106 -22.32 10.80 15.21
C LEU A 106 -23.49 10.01 14.63
N ARG A 107 -23.60 8.70 14.93
CA ARG A 107 -24.75 7.88 14.53
C ARG A 107 -26.06 8.38 15.14
N LEU A 108 -26.06 8.77 16.42
CA LEU A 108 -27.22 9.38 17.08
C LEU A 108 -27.60 10.73 16.45
N LEU A 109 -26.63 11.46 15.91
CA LEU A 109 -26.83 12.72 15.18
C LEU A 109 -27.32 12.50 13.73
N GLY A 110 -27.53 11.24 13.30
CA GLY A 110 -27.98 10.90 11.95
C GLY A 110 -26.86 10.85 10.91
N CYS A 111 -25.59 10.92 11.31
CA CYS A 111 -24.48 10.68 10.39
C CYS A 111 -24.42 9.19 10.02
N ARG A 112 -24.20 8.89 8.74
CA ARG A 112 -24.08 7.53 8.24
C ARG A 112 -22.75 6.92 8.68
N VAL A 113 -22.80 6.08 9.72
CA VAL A 113 -21.65 5.31 10.23
C VAL A 113 -21.94 3.83 10.02
N GLU A 114 -21.12 3.16 9.20
CA GLU A 114 -21.33 1.74 8.89
C GLU A 114 -20.96 0.87 10.09
N ASP A 115 -21.61 -0.29 10.23
CA ASP A 115 -21.32 -1.17 11.36
C ASP A 115 -19.90 -1.76 11.30
N ILE A 116 -19.34 -1.86 10.09
CA ILE A 116 -17.96 -2.25 9.83
C ILE A 116 -16.98 -1.30 10.54
N ASP A 117 -17.26 0.01 10.56
CA ASP A 117 -16.43 1.02 11.24
C ASP A 117 -16.39 0.82 12.76
N MET A 118 -17.48 0.31 13.35
CA MET A 118 -17.58 0.02 14.77
C MET A 118 -16.94 -1.32 15.14
N GLN A 119 -17.08 -2.32 14.27
CA GLN A 119 -16.55 -3.67 14.50
C GLN A 119 -15.02 -3.75 14.34
N ASP A 120 -14.44 -3.07 13.35
CA ASP A 120 -12.98 -3.02 13.15
C ASP A 120 -12.26 -2.48 14.39
N LEU A 121 -12.90 -1.53 15.08
CA LEU A 121 -12.36 -0.93 16.29
C LEU A 121 -12.40 -1.83 17.53
N ARG A 122 -13.40 -2.71 17.64
CA ARG A 122 -13.53 -3.60 18.81
C ARG A 122 -12.57 -4.80 18.78
N LYS A 123 -11.98 -5.09 17.62
CA LYS A 123 -11.08 -6.24 17.42
C LYS A 123 -9.59 -5.93 17.67
N ARG A 124 -9.26 -4.69 18.05
CA ARG A 124 -7.88 -4.24 18.33
C ARG A 124 -7.54 -4.25 19.81
#